data_AF-A0A0F9EU30-F1
#
_entry.id   AF-A0A0F9EU30-F1
#
_cell.length_a   1.000
_cell.length_b   1.000
_cell.length_c   1.000
_cell.angle_alpha   90.00
_cell.angle_beta   90.00
_cell.angle_gamma   90.00
#
_symmetry.space_group_name_H-M   'P 1'
#
loop_
_entity.id
_entity.type
_entity.pdbx_description
1 polymer ?
#
loop_
_entity_poly.entity_id
_entity_poly.type
_entity_poly.pdbx_seq_one_letter_code
_entity_poly.pdbx_strand_id
1 'polypeptide(L)' 'MEPEVEFFSDEVNGVEYLNVGLKFEKDGQPQRAVLGAFQGEISQEAMVIIKGLVEQACLYTLGLDGDVGDGANVNG' A
#
# COMPACT_ATOMS: atom_id res chain seq x y z
N MET A 1 -7.26 11.99 2.17
CA MET A 1 -7.86 10.65 1.99
C MET A 1 -7.06 9.64 2.81
N GLU A 2 -7.68 8.64 3.43
CA GLU A 2 -6.94 7.49 4.01
C GLU A 2 -6.38 6.62 2.87
N PRO A 3 -5.19 6.01 3.04
CA PRO A 3 -4.63 5.12 2.03
C PRO A 3 -5.51 3.87 1.87
N GLU A 4 -5.71 3.43 0.63
CA GLU A 4 -6.52 2.28 0.28
C GLU A 4 -5.70 1.28 -0.53
N VAL A 5 -5.70 0.02 -0.10
CA VAL A 5 -5.09 -1.08 -0.85
C VAL A 5 -6.02 -1.54 -1.96
N GLU A 6 -5.51 -1.59 -3.19
CA GLU A 6 -6.22 -2.11 -4.35
C GLU A 6 -5.53 -3.33 -4.94
N PHE A 7 -6.33 -4.26 -5.47
CA PHE A 7 -5.86 -5.41 -6.24
C PHE A 7 -6.35 -5.27 -7.67
N PHE A 8 -5.47 -5.47 -8.65
CA PHE A 8 -5.83 -5.42 -10.06
C PHE A 8 -5.00 -6.40 -10.88
N SER A 9 -5.64 -7.06 -11.85
CA SER A 9 -4.96 -7.93 -12.78
C SER A 9 -4.38 -7.13 -13.95
N ASP A 10 -3.21 -7.53 -14.41
CA ASP A 10 -2.62 -7.07 -15.68
C ASP A 10 -2.04 -8.26 -16.45
N GLU A 11 -1.96 -8.16 -17.77
CA GLU A 11 -1.41 -9.21 -18.63
C GLU A 11 -0.16 -8.70 -19.34
N VAL A 12 0.96 -9.41 -19.15
CA VAL A 12 2.23 -9.10 -19.81
C VAL A 12 2.69 -10.31 -20.61
N ASN A 13 2.73 -10.18 -21.93
CA ASN A 13 3.13 -11.25 -22.86
C ASN A 13 2.33 -12.56 -22.67
N GLY A 14 1.02 -12.48 -22.43
CA GLY A 14 0.17 -13.66 -22.22
C GLY A 14 0.27 -14.27 -20.81
N VAL A 15 0.92 -13.59 -19.87
CA VAL A 15 1.00 -14.01 -18.46
C VAL A 15 0.20 -13.04 -17.61
N GLU A 16 -0.77 -13.56 -16.85
CA GLU A 16 -1.55 -12.77 -15.89
C GLU A 16 -0.78 -12.57 -14.59
N TYR A 17 -0.78 -11.32 -14.11
CA TYR A 17 -0.21 -10.90 -12.85
C TYR A 17 -1.29 -10.25 -11.99
N LEU A 18 -1.39 -10.68 -10.74
CA LEU A 18 -2.13 -9.94 -9.73
C LEU A 18 -1.21 -8.87 -9.13
N ASN A 19 -1.55 -7.61 -9.34
CA ASN A 19 -0.83 -6.48 -8.79
C ASN A 19 -1.48 -6.01 -7.50
N VAL A 20 -0.64 -5.56 -6.57
CA VAL A 20 -1.06 -4.93 -5.33
C VAL A 20 -0.64 -3.47 -5.36
N GLY A 21 -1.64 -2.60 -5.37
CA GLY A 21 -1.47 -1.16 -5.42
C GLY A 21 -1.88 -0.48 -4.12
N LEU A 22 -1.41 0.75 -3.97
CA LEU A 22 -1.82 1.66 -2.91
C LEU A 22 -2.33 2.95 -3.55
N LYS A 23 -3.57 3.32 -3.25
CA LYS A 23 -4.12 4.65 -3.52
C LYS A 23 -3.95 5.49 -2.27
N PHE A 24 -3.47 6.71 -2.42
CA PHE A 24 -3.36 7.66 -1.31
C PHE A 24 -3.41 9.09 -1.84
N GLU A 25 -3.51 10.06 -0.94
CA GLU A 25 -3.47 11.48 -1.30
C GLU A 25 -2.15 12.08 -0.82
N LYS A 26 -1.51 12.87 -1.69
CA LYS A 26 -0.32 13.65 -1.36
C LYS A 26 -0.50 15.06 -1.91
N ASP A 27 -0.34 16.07 -1.06
CA ASP A 27 -0.50 17.49 -1.41
C ASP A 27 -1.85 17.80 -2.10
N GLY A 28 -2.93 17.14 -1.64
CA GLY A 28 -4.28 17.30 -2.21
C GLY A 28 -4.49 16.61 -3.56
N GLN A 29 -3.52 15.83 -4.05
CA GLN A 29 -3.60 15.13 -5.32
C GLN A 29 -3.64 13.60 -5.11
N PRO A 30 -4.51 12.88 -5.84
CA PRO A 30 -4.54 11.43 -5.78
C PRO A 30 -3.26 10.83 -6.38
N GLN A 31 -2.65 9.91 -5.65
CA GLN A 31 -1.45 9.17 -6.02
C GLN A 31 -1.75 7.68 -6.10
N ARG A 32 -0.93 6.96 -6.88
CA ARG A 32 -0.91 5.50 -6.91
C ARG A 32 0.51 4.98 -6.88
N ALA A 33 0.74 3.92 -6.12
CA ALA A 33 1.99 3.19 -6.11
C ALA A 33 1.72 1.69 -6.31
N VAL A 34 2.56 1.02 -7.10
CA VAL A 34 2.56 -0.44 -7.20
C VAL A 34 3.55 -0.98 -6.18
N LEU A 35 3.09 -1.87 -5.31
CA LEU A 35 3.88 -2.44 -4.22
C LEU A 35 4.49 -3.79 -4.61
N GLY A 36 3.80 -4.54 -5.46
CA GLY A 36 4.27 -5.84 -5.93
C GLY A 36 3.35 -6.43 -7.00
N ALA A 37 3.89 -7.39 -7.72
CA ALA A 37 3.19 -8.17 -8.73
C ALA A 37 3.45 -9.65 -8.48
N PHE A 38 2.40 -10.46 -8.54
CA PHE A 38 2.45 -11.89 -8.31
C PHE A 38 1.99 -12.62 -9.56
N GLN A 39 2.80 -13.56 -10.03
CA GLN A 39 2.46 -14.37 -11.20
C GLN A 39 1.56 -15.54 -10.80
N GLY A 40 0.45 -15.73 -11.52
CA GLY A 40 -0.47 -16.84 -11.31
C GLY A 40 -1.60 -16.55 -10.32
N GLU A 41 -2.36 -17.58 -9.97
CA GLU A 41 -3.54 -17.46 -9.12
C GLU A 41 -3.15 -17.26 -7.64
N ILE A 42 -3.71 -16.23 -7.02
CA ILE A 42 -3.64 -16.00 -5.57
C ILE A 42 -4.98 -16.39 -4.96
N SER A 43 -4.95 -17.19 -3.89
CA SER A 43 -6.18 -17.55 -3.17
C SER A 43 -6.77 -16.34 -2.46
N GLN A 44 -8.09 -16.34 -2.21
CA GLN A 44 -8.74 -15.24 -1.49
C GLN A 44 -8.12 -15.02 -0.09
N GLU A 45 -7.73 -16.10 0.59
CA GLU A 45 -7.08 -16.03 1.90
C GLU A 45 -5.73 -15.32 1.82
N ALA A 46 -4.94 -15.61 0.79
CA ALA A 46 -3.66 -14.94 0.55
C ALA A 46 -3.87 -13.45 0.23
N MET A 47 -4.92 -13.08 -0.53
CA MET A 47 -5.25 -11.66 -0.76
C MET A 47 -5.58 -10.92 0.54
N VAL A 48 -6.33 -11.54 1.46
CA VAL A 48 -6.65 -10.94 2.77
C VAL A 48 -5.40 -10.70 3.61
N ILE A 49 -4.49 -11.67 3.64
CA ILE A 49 -3.21 -11.55 4.36
C ILE A 49 -2.35 -10.43 3.77
N ILE A 50 -2.19 -10.42 2.44
CA ILE A 50 -1.40 -9.41 1.73
C ILE A 50 -1.97 -8.01 1.99
N LYS A 51 -3.30 -7.87 1.94
CA LYS A 51 -3.97 -6.60 2.25
C LYS A 51 -3.61 -6.09 3.64
N GLY A 52 -3.75 -6.94 4.67
CA GLY A 52 -3.43 -6.57 6.05
C GLY A 52 -1.96 -6.19 6.24
N LEU A 53 -1.03 -6.92 5.61
CA LEU A 53 0.41 -6.59 5.67
C LEU A 53 0.72 -5.25 5.01
N VAL A 54 0.09 -4.96 3.86
CA VAL A 54 0.27 -3.68 3.18
C VAL A 54 -0.32 -2.53 3.98
N GLU A 55 -1.54 -2.67 4.52
CA GLU A 55 -2.16 -1.64 5.36
C GLU A 55 -1.28 -1.30 6.57
N GLN A 56 -0.75 -2.32 7.26
CA GLN A 56 0.18 -2.11 8.37
C GLN A 56 1.49 -1.42 7.95
N ALA A 57 2.08 -1.84 6.83
CA ALA A 57 3.30 -1.21 6.31
C ALA A 57 3.06 0.26 5.91
N CYS A 58 1.87 0.57 5.37
CA CYS A 58 1.49 1.92 4.99
C CYS A 58 1.29 2.83 6.21
N LEU A 59 0.63 2.33 7.26
CA LEU A 59 0.48 3.06 8.52
C LEU A 59 1.84 3.42 9.13
N TYR A 60 2.77 2.46 9.14
CA TYR A 60 4.12 2.65 9.67
C TYR A 60 4.99 3.59 8.82
N THR A 61 4.91 3.49 7.48
CA THR A 61 5.81 4.22 6.57
C THR A 61 5.32 5.63 6.24
N LEU A 62 4.00 5.83 6.15
CA LEU A 62 3.41 7.14 5.85
C LEU A 62 3.17 7.99 7.11
N GLY A 63 3.56 7.50 8.29
CA GLY A 63 3.33 8.19 9.56
C GLY A 63 1.85 8.41 9.87
N LEU A 64 1.00 7.52 9.37
CA LEU A 64 -0.46 7.58 9.58
C LEU A 64 -0.88 6.91 10.89
N ASP A 65 0.08 6.36 11.64
CA ASP A 65 -0.12 6.02 13.04
C ASP A 65 -0.15 7.32 13.85
N GLY A 66 -1.31 7.59 14.44
CA GLY A 66 -1.68 8.89 14.99
C GLY A 66 -0.64 9.49 15.94
N ASP A 67 -0.53 10.81 15.89
CA ASP A 67 -0.03 11.69 16.95
C ASP A 67 0.78 10.97 18.05
N VAL A 68 2.07 10.70 17.77
CA VAL A 68 3.04 10.64 18.86
C VAL A 68 3.41 12.09 19.13
N GLY A 69 2.65 12.70 20.04
CA GLY A 69 2.81 14.09 20.42
C GLY A 69 4.26 14.48 20.72
N ASP A 70 4.56 15.71 20.30
CA ASP A 70 5.62 16.62 20.74
C ASP A 70 6.99 16.06 21.22
N GLY A 71 8.03 16.50 20.51
CA GLY A 71 9.25 16.94 21.17
C GLY A 71 10.49 16.07 21.00
N ALA A 72 11.25 16.34 19.93
CA ALA A 72 12.71 16.46 20.03
C ALA A 72 13.25 17.23 18.82
N ASN A 73 13.30 18.55 18.95
CA ASN A 73 14.31 19.33 18.24
C ASN A 73 15.69 18.88 18.77
N VAL A 74 16.48 18.16 17.97
CA VAL A 74 17.88 17.82 18.25
C VAL A 74 18.86 18.69 17.46
N ASN A 75 18.54 19.98 17.31
CA ASN A 75 19.50 21.02 16.96
C ASN A 75 19.26 22.26 17.84
N GLY A 76 20.00 22.33 18.95
CA GLY A 76 20.01 23.45 19.90
C GLY A 76 20.77 23.10 21.17
#